data_AF-A0AAV5UTG3-F1
#
_entry.id   AF-A0AAV5UTG3-F1
#
_cell.length_a   1.000
_cell.length_b   1.000
_cell.length_c   1.000
_cell.angle_alpha   90.00
_cell.angle_beta   90.00
_cell.angle_gamma   90.00
#
_symmetry.space_group_name_H-M   'P 1'
#
loop_
_entity.id
_entity.type
_entity.pdbx_description
1 polymer ?
#
loop_
_entity_poly.entity_id
_entity_poly.type
_entity_poly.pdbx_seq_one_letter_code
_entity_poly.pdbx_strand_id
1 'polypeptide(L)'
;MSCPIDVLHSGEILSPFSLFTLLTALTSNITLSHSLTFRHDQYEFSIDFIASKSVFTKEELDQSGETPMSFCHFQGTNYDGFRAWLSICSEDQIDMILRTSIESYAMENNGTHFVLVAPDIPNCSFYDSLNIEIRLVYSEIWKDPTKGGIDYRNKGTTLDTFSIYKDKVLKTRYFDNANLYM
;
A
#
# COMPACT_ATOMS: atom_id res chain seq x y z
N MET A 1 14.01 2.47 -6.92
CA MET A 1 14.04 2.41 -8.41
C MET A 1 12.66 2.00 -8.91
N SER A 2 12.26 2.38 -10.13
CA SER A 2 10.93 2.07 -10.68
C SER A 2 10.97 0.92 -11.70
N CYS A 3 10.12 -0.09 -11.52
CA CYS A 3 9.94 -1.23 -12.40
C CYS A 3 8.59 -1.10 -13.12
N PRO A 4 8.55 -0.80 -14.43
CA PRO A 4 7.30 -0.72 -15.18
C PRO A 4 6.51 -2.02 -15.10
N ILE A 5 5.20 -1.95 -14.85
CA ILE A 5 4.37 -3.14 -14.75
C ILE A 5 3.09 -2.96 -15.55
N ASP A 6 2.74 -3.98 -16.34
CA ASP A 6 1.43 -4.07 -16.94
C ASP A 6 0.47 -4.67 -15.91
N VAL A 7 -0.69 -4.05 -15.74
CA VAL A 7 -1.81 -4.62 -15.00
C VAL A 7 -2.82 -5.10 -16.01
N LEU A 8 -3.20 -6.37 -15.96
CA LEU A 8 -4.11 -6.99 -16.90
C LEU A 8 -5.35 -7.52 -16.18
N HIS A 9 -6.48 -7.50 -16.89
CA HIS A 9 -7.69 -8.20 -16.49
C HIS A 9 -8.29 -8.90 -17.69
N SER A 10 -8.52 -10.22 -17.57
CA SER A 10 -9.02 -11.06 -18.67
C SER A 10 -8.17 -10.97 -19.94
N GLY A 11 -6.85 -10.77 -19.79
CA GLY A 11 -5.88 -10.69 -20.89
C GLY A 11 -5.69 -9.30 -21.50
N GLU A 12 -6.51 -8.32 -21.15
CA GLU A 12 -6.39 -6.93 -21.62
C GLU A 12 -5.56 -6.09 -20.66
N ILE A 13 -4.65 -5.27 -21.20
CA ILE A 13 -3.86 -4.32 -20.40
C ILE A 13 -4.76 -3.17 -19.96
N LEU A 14 -4.79 -2.92 -18.66
CA LEU A 14 -5.57 -1.86 -18.03
C LEU A 14 -4.76 -0.58 -17.95
N SER A 15 -5.37 0.51 -18.42
CA SER A 15 -4.97 1.87 -18.03
C SER A 15 -5.41 2.17 -16.59
N PRO A 16 -4.86 3.22 -15.95
CA PRO A 16 -5.38 3.76 -14.69
C PRO A 16 -6.91 3.95 -14.67
N PHE A 17 -7.44 4.60 -15.71
CA PHE A 17 -8.88 4.81 -15.86
C PHE A 17 -9.68 3.51 -15.99
N SER A 18 -9.18 2.56 -16.79
CA SER A 18 -9.83 1.26 -16.97
C SER A 18 -9.83 0.44 -15.69
N LEU A 19 -8.75 0.49 -14.92
CA LEU A 19 -8.65 -0.17 -13.62
C LEU A 19 -9.60 0.46 -12.60
N PHE A 20 -9.68 1.80 -12.55
CA PHE A 20 -10.63 2.52 -11.71
C PHE A 20 -12.05 2.10 -12.05
N THR A 21 -12.42 2.22 -13.33
CA THR A 21 -13.76 1.84 -13.80
C THR A 21 -14.09 0.39 -13.47
N LEU A 22 -13.17 -0.55 -13.68
CA LEU A 22 -13.37 -1.98 -13.40
C LEU A 22 -13.71 -2.22 -11.92
N LEU A 23 -12.92 -1.66 -11.01
CA LEU A 23 -13.02 -1.94 -9.58
C LEU A 23 -14.15 -1.14 -8.90
N THR A 24 -14.46 0.07 -9.38
CA THR A 24 -15.52 0.90 -8.79
C THR A 24 -16.90 0.70 -9.43
N ALA A 25 -16.99 0.09 -10.62
CA ALA A 25 -18.29 -0.16 -11.27
C ALA A 25 -19.17 -1.17 -10.52
N LEU A 26 -18.61 -1.97 -9.62
CA LEU A 26 -19.29 -3.07 -8.94
C LEU A 26 -19.47 -2.78 -7.45
N THR A 27 -20.20 -1.70 -7.13
CA THR A 27 -20.65 -1.43 -5.75
C THR A 27 -21.85 -2.28 -5.33
N SER A 28 -22.42 -3.12 -6.21
CA SER A 28 -23.65 -3.86 -5.97
C SER A 28 -23.47 -5.35 -5.65
N ASN A 29 -22.29 -5.95 -5.86
CA ASN A 29 -22.08 -7.39 -5.58
C ASN A 29 -20.73 -7.67 -4.91
N ILE A 30 -20.76 -7.65 -3.58
CA ILE A 30 -19.59 -7.44 -2.72
C ILE A 30 -18.77 -8.73 -2.48
N THR A 31 -19.22 -9.86 -3.04
CA THR A 31 -18.51 -11.15 -2.99
C THR A 31 -17.68 -11.44 -4.23
N LEU A 32 -17.73 -10.57 -5.25
CA LEU A 32 -16.97 -10.79 -6.47
C LEU A 32 -15.48 -10.55 -6.22
N SER A 33 -14.66 -11.56 -6.48
CA SER A 33 -13.21 -11.39 -6.57
C SER A 33 -12.83 -10.93 -7.97
N HIS A 34 -11.93 -9.96 -8.05
CA HIS A 34 -11.33 -9.48 -9.29
C HIS A 34 -9.90 -10.00 -9.38
N SER A 35 -9.67 -10.95 -10.29
CA SER A 35 -8.32 -11.40 -10.59
C SER A 35 -7.64 -10.36 -11.47
N LEU A 36 -6.55 -9.79 -10.97
CA LEU A 36 -5.66 -8.91 -11.71
C LEU A 36 -4.32 -9.61 -11.91
N THR A 37 -3.84 -9.59 -13.14
CA THR A 37 -2.55 -10.17 -13.52
C THR A 37 -1.54 -9.04 -13.67
N PHE A 38 -0.41 -9.16 -13.00
CA PHE A 38 0.68 -8.20 -13.04
C PHE A 38 1.83 -8.82 -13.83
N ARG A 39 2.31 -8.09 -14.85
CA ARG A 39 3.33 -8.60 -15.76
C ARG A 39 4.47 -7.60 -15.94
N HIS A 40 5.69 -8.09 -15.78
CA HIS A 40 6.93 -7.36 -16.03
C HIS A 40 7.94 -8.28 -16.74
N ASP A 41 8.29 -7.94 -17.98
CA ASP A 41 9.17 -8.74 -18.85
C ASP A 41 8.76 -10.22 -18.95
N GLN A 42 9.52 -11.13 -18.34
CA GLN A 42 9.26 -12.57 -18.33
C GLN A 42 8.52 -13.06 -17.08
N TYR A 43 8.20 -12.15 -16.15
CA TYR A 43 7.54 -12.48 -14.89
C TYR A 43 6.08 -12.06 -14.92
N GLU A 44 5.22 -12.96 -14.47
CA GLU A 44 3.78 -12.73 -14.37
C GLU A 44 3.26 -13.38 -13.09
N PHE A 45 2.37 -12.68 -12.38
CA PHE A 45 1.65 -13.24 -11.25
C PHE A 45 0.23 -12.66 -11.20
N SER A 46 -0.71 -13.41 -10.64
CA SER A 46 -2.10 -12.96 -10.47
C SER A 46 -2.46 -12.85 -8.99
N ILE A 47 -3.28 -11.85 -8.67
CA ILE A 47 -3.84 -11.63 -7.34
C ILE A 47 -5.34 -11.45 -7.45
N ASP A 48 -6.09 -12.18 -6.61
CA ASP A 48 -7.53 -12.05 -6.52
C ASP A 48 -7.87 -11.00 -5.47
N PHE A 49 -8.42 -9.87 -5.92
CA PHE A 49 -8.82 -8.76 -5.07
C PHE A 49 -10.28 -8.83 -4.66
N ILE A 50 -10.54 -8.49 -3.40
CA ILE A 50 -11.89 -8.30 -2.83
C ILE A 50 -11.96 -6.94 -2.13
N ALA A 51 -13.16 -6.40 -1.97
CA ALA A 51 -13.38 -5.18 -1.20
C ALA A 51 -12.87 -5.33 0.24
N SER A 52 -12.12 -4.33 0.73
CA SER A 52 -11.50 -4.36 2.05
C SER A 52 -12.50 -4.01 3.15
N LYS A 53 -12.42 -4.77 4.24
CA LYS A 53 -13.11 -4.53 5.51
C LYS A 53 -12.21 -3.90 6.58
N SER A 54 -10.90 -3.88 6.34
CA SER A 54 -9.90 -3.52 7.36
C SER A 54 -9.62 -2.02 7.49
N VAL A 55 -10.28 -1.20 6.69
CA VAL A 55 -10.15 0.27 6.70
C VAL A 55 -11.09 0.96 7.69
N PHE A 56 -12.02 0.22 8.29
CA PHE A 56 -12.94 0.75 9.30
C PHE A 56 -12.39 0.51 10.71
N THR A 57 -12.56 1.50 11.58
CA THR A 57 -12.32 1.36 13.03
C THR A 57 -13.31 0.39 13.64
N LYS A 58 -12.96 -0.15 14.81
CA LYS A 58 -13.84 -1.08 15.53
C LYS A 58 -15.18 -0.43 15.86
N GLU A 59 -15.16 0.84 16.24
CA GLU A 59 -16.36 1.62 16.53
C GLU A 59 -17.28 1.77 15.29
N GLU A 60 -16.71 1.96 14.10
CA GLU A 60 -17.49 2.04 12.84
C GLU A 60 -18.08 0.68 12.45
N LEU A 61 -17.33 -0.42 12.67
CA LEU A 61 -17.82 -1.78 12.47
C LEU A 61 -18.97 -2.13 13.44
N ASP A 62 -18.90 -1.64 14.68
CA ASP A 62 -19.88 -1.93 15.74
C ASP A 62 -21.17 -1.09 15.59
N GLN A 63 -21.10 0.09 14.94
CA GLN A 63 -22.23 1.00 14.76
C GLN A 63 -23.10 0.73 13.53
N SER A 64 -22.56 0.07 12.51
CA SER A 64 -23.21 -0.08 11.20
C SER A 64 -24.30 -1.15 11.15
N GLY A 65 -24.37 -2.06 12.13
CA GLY A 65 -25.30 -3.21 12.13
C GLY A 65 -24.98 -4.31 11.10
N GLU A 66 -24.30 -3.97 10.01
CA GLU A 66 -23.71 -4.86 8.98
C GLU A 66 -22.22 -4.52 8.79
N THR A 67 -21.34 -5.50 8.54
CA THR A 67 -19.90 -5.22 8.41
C THR A 67 -19.62 -4.27 7.22
N PRO A 68 -19.23 -2.99 7.46
CA PRO A 68 -19.03 -2.03 6.39
C PRO A 68 -17.85 -2.45 5.52
N MET A 69 -17.96 -2.20 4.23
CA MET A 69 -16.97 -2.55 3.22
C MET A 69 -16.59 -1.28 2.46
N SER A 70 -15.32 -1.11 2.17
CA SER A 70 -14.86 0.03 1.41
C SER A 70 -15.21 -0.13 -0.05
N PHE A 71 -15.68 0.95 -0.67
CA PHE A 71 -15.99 1.00 -2.09
C PHE A 71 -14.75 1.22 -2.98
N CYS A 72 -13.60 1.56 -2.40
CA CYS A 72 -12.40 1.90 -3.15
C CYS A 72 -11.09 1.33 -2.58
N HIS A 73 -11.14 0.63 -1.45
CA HIS A 73 -10.00 -0.11 -0.92
C HIS A 73 -10.23 -1.60 -1.11
N PHE A 74 -9.23 -2.27 -1.66
CA PHE A 74 -9.25 -3.68 -2.00
C PHE A 74 -8.07 -4.37 -1.34
N GLN A 75 -8.26 -5.63 -0.99
CA GLN A 75 -7.20 -6.50 -0.52
C GLN A 75 -7.21 -7.77 -1.34
N GLY A 76 -6.04 -8.29 -1.65
CA GLY A 76 -5.92 -9.52 -2.42
C GLY A 76 -4.80 -10.40 -1.92
N THR A 77 -4.93 -11.69 -2.19
CA THR A 77 -3.88 -12.67 -1.94
C THR A 77 -3.81 -13.67 -3.09
N ASN A 78 -2.66 -14.32 -3.26
CA ASN A 78 -2.53 -15.45 -4.18
C ASN A 78 -1.97 -16.69 -3.47
N TYR A 79 -1.83 -17.79 -4.22
CA TYR A 79 -1.32 -19.06 -3.71
C TYR A 79 0.17 -19.02 -3.32
N ASP A 80 0.94 -18.11 -3.90
CA ASP A 80 2.36 -17.89 -3.58
C ASP A 80 2.54 -17.07 -2.29
N GLY A 81 1.45 -16.72 -1.61
CA GLY A 81 1.44 -15.96 -0.37
C GLY A 81 1.62 -14.46 -0.56
N PHE A 82 1.51 -13.96 -1.80
CA PHE A 82 1.51 -12.52 -2.05
C PHE A 82 0.26 -11.91 -1.43
N ARG A 83 0.41 -10.72 -0.88
CA ARG A 83 -0.67 -9.93 -0.31
C ARG A 83 -0.59 -8.53 -0.89
N ALA A 84 -1.70 -8.02 -1.37
CA ALA A 84 -1.76 -6.68 -1.90
C ALA A 84 -2.88 -5.89 -1.22
N TRP A 85 -2.62 -4.61 -0.99
CA TRP A 85 -3.62 -3.63 -0.60
C TRP A 85 -3.65 -2.54 -1.65
N LEU A 86 -4.76 -2.43 -2.36
CA LEU A 86 -4.96 -1.53 -3.48
C LEU A 86 -6.00 -0.48 -3.10
N SER A 87 -5.68 0.79 -3.27
CA SER A 87 -6.57 1.93 -3.04
C SER A 87 -6.79 2.66 -4.35
N ILE A 88 -8.06 2.83 -4.74
CA ILE A 88 -8.45 3.41 -6.04
C ILE A 88 -9.66 4.32 -5.86
N CYS A 89 -9.56 5.27 -4.94
CA CYS A 89 -10.67 6.17 -4.58
C CYS A 89 -10.85 7.31 -5.58
N SER A 90 -9.89 7.53 -6.47
CA SER A 90 -10.02 8.40 -7.64
C SER A 90 -9.13 7.88 -8.78
N GLU A 91 -9.42 8.30 -10.01
CA GLU A 91 -8.62 7.96 -11.19
C GLU A 91 -7.15 8.40 -11.06
N ASP A 92 -6.92 9.55 -10.41
CA ASP A 92 -5.60 10.14 -10.23
C ASP A 92 -4.84 9.58 -9.02
N GLN A 93 -5.51 8.84 -8.13
CA GLN A 93 -4.94 8.28 -6.91
C GLN A 93 -5.18 6.77 -6.86
N ILE A 94 -4.25 6.06 -7.50
CA ILE A 94 -4.18 4.61 -7.51
C ILE A 94 -2.88 4.20 -6.85
N ASP A 95 -2.99 3.71 -5.62
CA ASP A 95 -1.86 3.29 -4.82
C ASP A 95 -2.01 1.81 -4.47
N MET A 96 -0.93 1.05 -4.59
CA MET A 96 -0.90 -0.32 -4.10
C MET A 96 0.32 -0.54 -3.22
N ILE A 97 0.14 -1.31 -2.16
CA ILE A 97 1.25 -1.98 -1.49
C ILE A 97 1.14 -3.45 -1.85
N LEU A 98 2.07 -3.93 -2.67
CA LEU A 98 2.25 -5.35 -2.92
C LEU A 98 3.31 -5.87 -1.97
N ARG A 99 2.97 -6.91 -1.25
CA ARG A 99 3.88 -7.63 -0.39
C ARG A 99 4.00 -9.06 -0.85
N THR A 100 5.22 -9.45 -1.17
CA THR A 100 5.55 -10.83 -1.50
C THR A 100 6.11 -11.52 -0.25
N SER A 101 6.57 -12.76 -0.39
CA SER A 101 7.25 -13.49 0.69
C SER A 101 8.62 -12.89 1.07
N ILE A 102 9.12 -11.97 0.25
CA ILE A 102 10.49 -11.46 0.34
C ILE A 102 10.55 -9.95 0.51
N GLU A 103 9.70 -9.19 -0.19
CA GLU A 103 9.77 -7.73 -0.18
C GLU A 103 8.42 -7.03 -0.29
N SER A 104 8.44 -5.71 -0.06
CA SER A 104 7.30 -4.83 -0.28
C SER A 104 7.58 -3.83 -1.40
N TYR A 105 6.60 -3.69 -2.29
CA TYR A 105 6.63 -2.81 -3.44
C TYR A 105 5.45 -1.84 -3.32
N ALA A 106 5.72 -0.56 -3.53
CA ALA A 106 4.67 0.41 -3.78
C ALA A 106 4.35 0.41 -5.28
N MET A 107 3.08 0.49 -5.65
CA MET A 107 2.70 0.81 -7.02
C MET A 107 2.37 2.28 -7.12
N GLU A 108 2.97 2.95 -8.08
CA GLU A 108 2.68 4.33 -8.42
C GLU A 108 2.07 4.39 -9.82
N ASN A 109 1.10 5.28 -9.99
CA ASN A 109 0.54 5.64 -11.29
C ASN A 109 1.33 6.83 -11.86
N ASN A 110 1.92 6.68 -13.05
CA ASN A 110 2.64 7.76 -13.73
C ASN A 110 1.78 8.53 -14.75
N GLY A 111 0.48 8.25 -14.80
CA GLY A 111 -0.51 8.85 -15.69
C GLY A 111 -0.93 7.94 -16.86
N THR A 112 -0.01 7.14 -17.40
CA THR A 112 -0.31 6.21 -18.52
C THR A 112 0.00 4.75 -18.20
N HIS A 113 0.90 4.51 -17.25
CA HIS A 113 1.36 3.19 -16.86
C HIS A 113 1.52 3.09 -15.35
N PHE A 114 1.65 1.86 -14.86
CA PHE A 114 1.98 1.57 -13.48
C PHE A 114 3.47 1.26 -13.35
N VAL A 115 4.05 1.66 -12.23
CA VAL A 115 5.40 1.27 -11.85
C VAL A 115 5.39 0.69 -10.44
N LEU A 116 6.12 -0.40 -10.22
CA LEU A 116 6.45 -0.87 -8.89
C LEU A 116 7.76 -0.23 -8.42
N VAL A 117 7.73 0.39 -7.26
CA VAL A 117 8.88 1.02 -6.61
C VAL A 117 9.24 0.21 -5.38
N ALA A 118 10.48 -0.27 -5.36
CA ALA A 118 11.10 -0.87 -4.17
C ALA A 118 12.15 0.11 -3.59
N PRO A 119 12.21 0.25 -2.25
CA PRO A 119 13.16 1.15 -1.61
C PRO A 119 14.63 0.70 -1.77
N ASP A 120 14.92 -0.61 -1.72
CA ASP A 120 16.31 -1.09 -1.53
C ASP A 120 16.80 -2.17 -2.53
N ILE A 121 16.02 -2.55 -3.56
CA ILE A 121 16.47 -3.55 -4.55
C ILE A 121 16.93 -2.87 -5.85
N PRO A 122 18.19 -3.09 -6.28
CA PRO A 122 18.71 -2.49 -7.52
C PRO A 122 18.22 -3.18 -8.81
N ASN A 123 17.58 -4.35 -8.71
CA ASN A 123 17.01 -5.08 -9.83
C ASN A 123 15.57 -5.48 -9.48
N CYS A 124 14.68 -5.51 -10.47
CA CYS A 124 13.29 -5.98 -10.34
C CYS A 124 13.20 -7.51 -10.08
N SER A 125 14.07 -8.05 -9.21
CA SER A 125 14.13 -9.46 -8.86
C SER A 125 13.20 -9.73 -7.69
N PHE A 126 12.13 -10.47 -7.95
CA PHE A 126 11.05 -10.72 -7.00
C PHE A 126 11.34 -11.79 -5.92
N TYR A 127 12.60 -12.15 -5.61
CA TYR A 127 12.95 -13.19 -4.63
C TYR A 127 14.27 -12.93 -3.85
N ASP A 128 14.19 -12.67 -2.52
CA ASP A 128 15.01 -13.17 -1.38
C ASP A 128 14.76 -12.38 -0.06
N SER A 129 14.66 -13.09 1.09
CA SER A 129 13.72 -12.85 2.22
C SER A 129 14.17 -11.99 3.43
N LEU A 130 13.18 -11.32 4.07
CA LEU A 130 12.95 -11.39 5.53
C LEU A 130 11.44 -11.57 5.87
N ASN A 131 11.10 -12.61 6.65
CA ASN A 131 9.73 -12.94 7.11
C ASN A 131 9.22 -11.98 8.21
N ILE A 132 8.90 -10.72 7.87
CA ILE A 132 8.50 -9.67 8.84
C ILE A 132 7.16 -9.04 8.44
N GLU A 133 6.16 -9.07 9.33
CA GLU A 133 4.88 -8.36 9.15
C GLU A 133 4.94 -6.89 9.58
N ILE A 134 4.90 -5.96 8.61
CA ILE A 134 4.76 -4.53 8.88
C ILE A 134 3.28 -4.15 8.90
N ARG A 135 2.83 -3.55 10.01
CA ARG A 135 1.49 -2.95 10.16
C ARG A 135 1.64 -1.48 10.49
N LEU A 136 0.92 -0.61 9.76
CA LEU A 136 0.81 0.79 10.15
C LEU A 136 -0.14 0.89 11.36
N VAL A 137 0.44 1.11 12.53
CA VAL A 137 -0.30 1.19 13.81
C VAL A 137 -0.56 2.64 14.25
N TYR A 138 0.18 3.60 13.70
CA TYR A 138 0.08 5.01 14.03
C TYR A 138 0.67 5.88 12.91
N SER A 139 0.00 6.98 12.58
CA SER A 139 0.48 8.00 11.64
C SER A 139 0.18 9.39 12.19
N GLU A 140 1.10 10.32 11.97
CA GLU A 140 0.94 11.71 12.37
C GLU A 140 1.44 12.64 11.24
N ILE A 141 0.61 13.60 10.85
CA ILE A 141 0.93 14.59 9.82
C ILE A 141 1.21 15.93 10.49
N TRP A 142 2.38 16.50 10.24
CA TRP A 142 2.79 17.79 10.79
C TRP A 142 2.59 18.91 9.77
N LYS A 143 1.67 19.82 10.08
CA LYS A 143 1.51 21.07 9.29
C LYS A 143 2.50 22.15 9.69
N ASP A 144 3.03 22.06 10.91
CA ASP A 144 4.09 22.92 11.42
C ASP A 144 5.41 22.13 11.36
N PRO A 145 6.39 22.57 10.56
CA PRO A 145 7.66 21.85 10.42
C PRO A 145 8.46 21.84 11.73
N THR A 146 8.21 22.77 12.65
CA THR A 146 8.88 22.79 13.97
C THR A 146 8.26 21.80 14.96
N LYS A 147 7.09 21.23 14.62
CA LYS A 147 6.42 20.23 15.43
C LYS A 147 7.31 19.00 15.60
N GLY A 148 7.37 18.48 16.82
CA GLY A 148 8.24 17.37 17.18
C GLY A 148 9.69 17.75 17.50
N GLY A 149 10.10 19.00 17.30
CA GLY A 149 11.45 19.47 17.60
C GLY A 149 12.53 18.80 16.75
N ILE A 150 12.17 18.38 15.53
CA ILE A 150 13.06 17.70 14.61
C ILE A 150 13.94 18.70 13.88
N ASP A 151 15.22 18.39 13.79
CA ASP A 151 16.20 19.22 13.11
C ASP A 151 16.56 18.61 11.74
N TYR A 152 16.12 19.28 10.68
CA TYR A 152 16.25 18.83 9.30
C TYR A 152 17.55 19.22 8.61
N ARG A 153 18.54 19.80 9.33
CA ARG A 153 19.76 20.35 8.71
C ARG A 153 20.62 19.30 8.01
N ASN A 154 20.66 18.08 8.52
CA ASN A 154 21.34 16.95 7.89
C ASN A 154 20.81 15.63 8.43
N LYS A 155 21.01 14.55 7.67
CA LYS A 155 20.51 13.20 7.98
C LYS A 155 20.87 12.71 9.40
N GLY A 156 22.09 12.95 9.85
CA GLY A 156 22.53 12.51 11.19
C GLY A 156 21.75 13.23 12.29
N THR A 157 21.71 14.56 12.23
CA THR A 157 20.98 15.38 13.21
C THR A 157 19.46 15.14 13.16
N THR A 158 18.89 14.88 11.98
CA THR A 158 17.47 14.51 11.84
C THR A 158 17.18 13.17 12.50
N LEU A 159 18.03 12.17 12.30
CA LEU A 159 17.87 10.86 12.93
C LEU A 159 17.99 10.95 14.46
N ASP A 160 18.94 11.72 14.97
CA ASP A 160 19.15 11.93 16.41
C ASP A 160 17.94 12.62 17.05
N THR A 161 17.47 13.71 16.45
CA THR A 161 16.31 14.47 16.97
C THR A 161 15.01 13.68 16.84
N PHE A 162 14.83 12.89 15.77
CA PHE A 162 13.69 11.99 15.63
C PHE A 162 13.72 10.83 16.63
N SER A 163 14.90 10.31 16.97
CA SER A 163 15.02 9.30 18.03
C SER A 163 14.57 9.86 19.38
N ILE A 164 14.96 11.10 19.70
CA ILE A 164 14.48 11.81 20.91
C ILE A 164 12.96 11.98 20.89
N TYR A 165 12.37 12.29 19.73
CA TYR A 165 10.93 12.40 19.57
C TYR A 165 10.22 11.07 19.84
N LYS A 166 10.71 9.96 19.27
CA LYS A 166 10.19 8.61 19.51
C LYS A 166 10.16 8.28 21.01
N ASP A 167 11.26 8.56 21.70
CA ASP A 167 11.42 8.22 23.13
C ASP A 167 10.57 9.08 24.07
N LYS A 168 10.27 10.32 23.69
CA LYS A 168 9.52 11.26 24.55
C LYS A 168 8.03 11.28 24.24
N VAL A 169 7.67 11.27 22.95
CA VAL A 169 6.31 11.54 22.50
C VAL A 169 5.60 10.26 22.11
N LEU A 170 6.27 9.37 21.38
CA LEU A 170 5.66 8.12 20.91
C LEU A 170 5.69 7.01 21.97
N LYS A 171 6.38 7.18 23.10
CA LYS A 171 6.53 6.17 24.17
C LYS A 171 5.21 5.57 24.68
N THR A 172 4.10 6.29 24.57
CA THR A 172 2.77 5.80 25.00
C THR A 172 2.03 5.01 23.92
N ARG A 173 2.64 4.82 22.75
CA ARG A 173 2.08 4.09 21.60
C ARG A 173 2.77 2.74 21.46
N TYR A 174 2.02 1.73 21.06
CA TYR A 174 2.56 0.41 20.73
C TYR A 174 3.05 0.42 19.27
N PHE A 175 4.36 0.33 19.06
CA PHE A 175 5.00 0.21 17.75
C PHE A 175 6.36 -0.48 17.88
N ASP A 176 6.77 -1.25 16.86
CA ASP A 176 8.10 -1.86 16.79
C ASP A 176 9.11 -0.96 16.07
N ASN A 177 8.62 -0.18 15.11
CA ASN A 177 9.42 0.80 14.36
C ASN A 177 8.58 2.04 14.01
N ALA A 178 9.26 3.17 13.83
CA ALA A 178 8.67 4.42 13.39
C ALA A 178 9.65 5.09 12.43
N ASN A 179 9.13 5.58 11.31
CA ASN A 179 9.89 6.24 10.25
C ASN A 179 9.39 7.69 10.11
N LEU A 180 10.31 8.57 9.75
CA LEU A 180 10.02 9.97 9.41
C LEU A 180 10.05 10.10 7.89
N TYR A 181 8.92 10.52 7.31
CA TYR A 181 8.80 10.84 5.89
C TYR A 181 8.71 12.35 5.74
N MET A 182 9.50 12.90 4.82
CA MET A 182 9.60 14.34 4.53
C MET A 182 9.34 14.60 3.07
#